data_AF-A0A9D5JXF8-F1
#
_entry.id   AF-A0A9D5JXF8-F1
#
_cell.length_a   1.000
_cell.length_b   1.000
_cell.length_c   1.000
_cell.angle_alpha   90.00
_cell.angle_beta   90.00
_cell.angle_gamma   90.00
#
_symmetry.space_group_name_H-M   'P 1'
#
loop_
_entity.id
_entity.type
_entity.pdbx_description
1 polymer ?
#
loop_
_entity_poly.entity_id
_entity_poly.type
_entity_poly.pdbx_seq_one_letter_code
_entity_poly.pdbx_strand_id
1 'polypeptide(L)'
;MTCTVVREREWVDGELEEDTLDWFAQDVDGNVWYFGEDSKEIDEGVVVSTEGSWEAGVDGAQPGILMKGTPQIGDTYRQEYYFGEAEDMASVVSLNASVTVPFGTFTNCLQTEEWTPLEPGVTEYKYYAPGVGLLLEEQVEGGDARVELVEIR
;
A
#
# COMPACT_ATOMS: atom_id res chain seq x y z
N MET A 1 -14.04 14.44 6.91
CA MET A 1 -13.03 14.51 5.83
C MET A 1 -13.62 13.79 4.64
N THR A 2 -13.37 14.24 3.41
CA THR A 2 -13.88 13.55 2.21
C THR A 2 -12.76 12.69 1.67
N CYS A 3 -13.01 11.39 1.48
CA CYS A 3 -12.03 10.47 0.90
C CYS A 3 -12.08 10.53 -0.64
N THR A 4 -10.92 10.36 -1.26
CA THR A 4 -10.76 9.96 -2.65
C THR A 4 -10.83 8.44 -2.70
N VAL A 5 -11.67 7.92 -3.59
CA VAL A 5 -11.70 6.49 -3.89
C VAL A 5 -10.65 6.21 -4.96
N VAL A 6 -9.74 5.29 -4.68
CA VAL A 6 -8.82 4.72 -5.67
C VAL A 6 -9.28 3.29 -5.94
N ARG A 7 -9.11 2.83 -7.18
CA ARG A 7 -9.46 1.46 -7.56
C ARG A 7 -8.18 0.74 -7.94
N GLU A 8 -7.81 -0.23 -7.13
CA GLU A 8 -6.74 -1.19 -7.35
C GLU A 8 -7.35 -2.43 -8.03
N ARG A 9 -6.55 -3.09 -8.88
CA ARG A 9 -6.94 -4.33 -9.54
C ARG A 9 -5.68 -5.16 -9.77
N GLU A 10 -5.74 -6.41 -9.35
CA GLU A 10 -4.67 -7.37 -9.55
C GLU A 10 -5.03 -8.40 -10.64
N TRP A 11 -4.06 -8.70 -11.50
CA TRP A 11 -4.20 -9.74 -12.51
C TRP A 11 -3.05 -10.75 -12.46
N VAL A 12 -3.41 -12.03 -12.46
CA VAL A 12 -2.46 -13.14 -12.58
C VAL A 12 -2.79 -13.91 -13.85
N ASP A 13 -1.78 -14.16 -14.68
CA ASP A 13 -1.91 -14.85 -15.98
C ASP A 13 -3.01 -14.29 -16.91
N GLY A 14 -3.36 -13.01 -16.73
CA GLY A 14 -4.39 -12.29 -17.51
C GLY A 14 -5.81 -12.44 -16.98
N GLU A 15 -5.99 -13.14 -15.86
CA GLU A 15 -7.25 -13.27 -15.13
C GLU A 15 -7.29 -12.24 -13.98
N LEU A 16 -8.46 -11.65 -13.71
CA LEU A 16 -8.63 -10.69 -12.64
C LEU A 16 -8.78 -11.48 -11.33
N GLU A 17 -7.82 -11.33 -10.42
CA GLU A 17 -7.83 -12.03 -9.12
C GLU A 17 -8.31 -11.13 -7.99
N GLU A 18 -8.10 -9.81 -8.08
CA GLU A 18 -8.59 -8.86 -7.08
C GLU A 18 -9.15 -7.58 -7.71
N ASP A 19 -10.20 -7.02 -7.10
CA ASP A 19 -10.78 -5.71 -7.44
C ASP A 19 -11.12 -4.91 -6.18
N THR A 20 -10.22 -4.01 -5.79
CA THR A 20 -10.27 -3.30 -4.51
C THR A 20 -10.62 -1.82 -4.70
N LEU A 21 -11.46 -1.29 -3.80
CA LEU A 21 -11.76 0.13 -3.70
C LEU A 21 -11.20 0.71 -2.39
N ASP A 22 -10.07 1.39 -2.50
CA ASP A 22 -9.38 2.04 -1.39
C ASP A 22 -9.92 3.44 -1.10
N TRP A 23 -9.97 3.81 0.17
CA TRP A 23 -10.35 5.17 0.60
C TRP A 23 -9.18 5.92 1.21
N PHE A 24 -8.69 6.94 0.51
CA PHE A 24 -7.62 7.81 0.98
C PHE A 24 -8.09 9.22 1.28
N ALA A 25 -7.46 9.89 2.24
CA ALA A 25 -7.63 11.34 2.40
C ALA A 25 -6.32 12.02 2.78
N GLN A 26 -6.17 13.29 2.42
CA GLN A 26 -5.00 14.08 2.77
C GLN A 26 -5.34 15.15 3.81
N ASP A 27 -4.56 15.23 4.88
CA ASP A 27 -4.72 16.27 5.90
C ASP A 27 -3.96 17.57 5.54
N VAL A 28 -4.09 18.58 6.40
CA VAL A 28 -3.49 19.91 6.18
C VAL A 28 -1.97 19.94 6.32
N ASP A 29 -1.38 18.93 6.95
CA ASP A 29 0.07 18.74 7.10
C ASP A 29 0.64 17.89 5.95
N GLY A 30 -0.22 17.43 5.04
CA GLY A 30 0.13 16.66 3.85
C GLY A 30 0.19 15.15 4.07
N ASN A 31 -0.16 14.64 5.25
CA ASN A 31 -0.20 13.19 5.46
C ASN A 31 -1.34 12.58 4.65
N VAL A 32 -1.05 11.48 3.98
CA VAL A 32 -2.02 10.64 3.30
C VAL A 32 -2.47 9.57 4.27
N TRP A 33 -3.76 9.59 4.59
CA TRP A 33 -4.44 8.66 5.47
C TRP A 33 -5.12 7.57 4.67
N TYR A 34 -5.11 6.35 5.20
CA TYR A 34 -5.84 5.21 4.66
C TYR A 34 -7.03 4.88 5.57
N PHE A 35 -8.23 4.89 5.01
CA PHE A 35 -9.50 4.74 5.73
C PHE A 35 -10.15 3.37 5.55
N GLY A 36 -9.55 2.48 4.76
CA GLY A 36 -10.04 1.14 4.51
C GLY A 36 -10.27 0.84 3.04
N GLU A 37 -10.78 -0.36 2.81
CA GLU A 37 -10.99 -0.97 1.50
C GLU A 37 -12.29 -1.78 1.43
N ASP A 38 -12.88 -1.79 0.24
CA ASP A 38 -13.83 -2.82 -0.21
C ASP A 38 -13.10 -3.72 -1.21
N SER A 39 -12.41 -4.74 -0.68
CA SER A 39 -11.65 -5.75 -1.44
C SER A 39 -12.54 -6.94 -1.85
N LYS A 40 -12.30 -7.44 -3.06
CA LYS A 40 -12.99 -8.60 -3.64
C LYS A 40 -11.97 -9.52 -4.29
N GLU A 41 -11.76 -10.69 -3.69
CA GLU A 41 -11.05 -11.79 -4.31
C GLU A 41 -11.97 -12.47 -5.34
N ILE A 42 -11.42 -12.74 -6.52
CA ILE A 42 -12.16 -13.24 -7.68
C ILE A 42 -11.48 -14.50 -8.20
N ASP A 43 -12.26 -15.59 -8.31
CA ASP A 43 -11.83 -16.85 -8.93
C ASP A 43 -12.80 -17.20 -10.07
N GLU A 44 -12.27 -17.54 -11.24
CA GLU A 44 -13.03 -17.80 -12.47
C GLU A 44 -14.11 -16.73 -12.79
N GLY A 45 -13.84 -15.46 -12.44
CA GLY A 45 -14.75 -14.33 -12.65
C GLY A 45 -15.90 -14.22 -11.64
N VAL A 46 -15.85 -14.97 -10.54
CA VAL A 46 -16.82 -14.94 -9.43
C VAL A 46 -16.13 -14.43 -8.18
N VAL A 47 -16.79 -13.51 -7.46
CA VAL A 47 -16.29 -13.06 -6.15
C VAL A 47 -16.38 -14.23 -5.17
N VAL A 48 -15.23 -14.66 -4.65
CA VAL A 48 -15.11 -15.79 -3.72
C VAL A 48 -14.88 -15.36 -2.28
N SER A 49 -14.28 -14.19 -2.06
CA SER A 49 -14.02 -13.63 -0.74
C SER A 49 -14.10 -12.10 -0.76
N THR A 50 -14.39 -11.54 0.41
CA THR A 50 -14.29 -10.11 0.73
C THR A 50 -13.61 -9.92 2.10
N GLU A 51 -12.85 -10.91 2.56
CA GLU A 51 -12.27 -10.92 3.91
C GLU A 51 -11.23 -9.80 4.10
N GLY A 52 -10.58 -9.33 3.03
CA GLY A 52 -9.73 -8.14 3.08
C GLY A 52 -10.48 -6.83 3.35
N SER A 53 -11.81 -6.78 3.24
CA SER A 53 -12.53 -5.51 3.41
C SER A 53 -12.57 -5.03 4.87
N TRP A 54 -12.23 -3.76 5.08
CA TRP A 54 -12.38 -3.08 6.37
C TRP A 54 -12.69 -1.59 6.21
N GLU A 55 -13.33 -0.97 7.21
CA GLU A 55 -13.66 0.46 7.19
C GLU A 55 -13.34 1.11 8.54
N ALA A 56 -12.55 2.19 8.50
CA ALA A 56 -12.22 2.99 9.67
C ALA A 56 -13.48 3.45 10.42
N GLY A 57 -13.55 3.14 11.71
CA GLY A 57 -14.68 3.48 12.59
C GLY A 57 -15.75 2.38 12.67
N VAL A 58 -15.64 1.30 11.89
CA VAL A 58 -16.46 0.09 12.00
C VAL A 58 -15.72 -0.95 12.85
N ASP A 59 -16.42 -1.58 13.79
CA ASP A 59 -15.92 -2.71 14.60
C ASP A 59 -14.56 -2.50 15.31
N GLY A 60 -14.19 -1.24 15.54
CA GLY A 60 -12.94 -0.86 16.21
C GLY A 60 -11.77 -0.61 15.27
N ALA A 61 -11.94 -0.76 13.96
CA ALA A 61 -10.95 -0.42 12.97
C ALA A 61 -10.62 1.08 13.01
N GLN A 62 -9.35 1.42 12.79
CA GLN A 62 -8.83 2.78 12.83
C GLN A 62 -8.08 3.09 11.53
N PRO A 63 -8.19 4.32 11.01
CA PRO A 63 -7.40 4.71 9.86
C PRO A 63 -5.94 4.84 10.27
N GLY A 64 -5.03 4.51 9.36
CA GLY A 64 -3.60 4.76 9.51
C GLY A 64 -3.08 5.80 8.53
N ILE A 65 -1.77 6.01 8.57
CA ILE A 65 -1.05 6.89 7.65
C ILE A 65 -0.45 6.00 6.57
N LEU A 66 -0.89 6.14 5.32
CA LEU A 66 -0.22 5.50 4.19
C LEU A 66 1.15 6.14 3.95
N MET A 67 1.20 7.48 3.97
CA MET A 67 2.41 8.24 3.70
C MET A 67 2.41 9.55 4.50
N LYS A 68 3.50 9.81 5.23
CA LYS A 68 3.66 11.09 5.95
C LYS A 68 3.88 12.23 4.95
N GLY A 69 3.35 13.42 5.26
CA GLY A 69 3.54 14.61 4.44
C GLY A 69 4.99 15.13 4.46
N THR A 70 5.71 14.88 5.55
CA THR A 70 7.14 15.17 5.70
C THR A 70 7.84 13.95 6.33
N PRO A 71 8.07 12.87 5.56
CA PRO A 71 8.67 11.65 6.09
C PRO A 71 10.12 11.89 6.50
N GLN A 72 10.55 11.30 7.61
CA GLN A 72 11.93 11.30 8.10
C GLN A 72 12.42 9.85 8.21
N ILE A 73 13.71 9.61 7.93
CA ILE A 73 14.30 8.28 8.11
C ILE A 73 14.12 7.83 9.56
N GLY A 74 13.61 6.61 9.75
CA GLY A 74 13.28 6.02 11.05
C GLY A 74 11.89 6.38 11.58
N ASP A 75 11.08 7.15 10.84
CA ASP A 75 9.66 7.26 11.15
C ASP A 75 9.00 5.89 10.98
N THR A 76 8.33 5.42 12.04
CA THR A 76 7.52 4.21 12.01
C THR A 76 6.06 4.56 12.31
N TYR A 77 5.14 4.04 11.52
CA TYR A 77 3.72 4.32 11.64
C TYR A 77 2.87 3.12 11.21
N ARG A 78 1.61 3.10 11.63
CA ARG A 78 0.59 2.17 11.16
C ARG A 78 -0.02 2.71 9.87
N GLN A 79 -0.15 1.86 8.87
CA GLN A 79 -0.91 2.15 7.64
C GLN A 79 -2.39 1.83 7.85
N GLU A 80 -2.69 0.88 8.73
CA GLU A 80 -4.04 0.49 9.11
C GLU A 80 -4.07 -0.12 10.52
N TYR A 81 -5.27 -0.31 11.06
CA TYR A 81 -5.46 -1.11 12.27
C TYR A 81 -6.89 -1.63 12.39
N TYR A 82 -7.04 -2.93 12.33
CA TYR A 82 -8.20 -3.72 12.69
C TYR A 82 -7.69 -5.02 13.32
N PHE A 83 -7.91 -5.19 14.62
CA PHE A 83 -7.23 -6.20 15.41
C PHE A 83 -7.46 -7.62 14.88
N GLY A 84 -6.36 -8.29 14.51
CA GLY A 84 -6.39 -9.66 13.99
C GLY A 84 -6.76 -9.79 12.51
N GLU A 85 -7.08 -8.69 11.84
CA GLU A 85 -7.61 -8.68 10.47
C GLU A 85 -6.73 -7.83 9.54
N ALA A 86 -6.33 -6.62 9.96
CA ALA A 86 -5.57 -5.67 9.16
C ALA A 86 -4.62 -4.85 10.06
N GLU A 87 -3.31 -5.04 10.02
CA GLU A 87 -2.37 -4.41 10.97
C GLU A 87 -1.09 -3.90 10.33
N ASP A 88 -1.14 -3.46 9.07
CA ASP A 88 0.04 -3.03 8.33
C ASP A 88 0.79 -1.84 8.96
N MET A 89 2.11 -1.94 8.87
CA MET A 89 3.09 -1.03 9.41
C MET A 89 4.07 -0.64 8.33
N ALA A 90 4.54 0.61 8.39
CA ALA A 90 5.64 1.09 7.55
C ALA A 90 6.70 1.79 8.39
N SER A 91 7.96 1.67 7.94
CA SER A 91 9.11 2.39 8.45
C SER A 91 9.86 3.06 7.31
N VAL A 92 10.18 4.35 7.43
CA VAL A 92 10.94 5.08 6.41
C VAL A 92 12.42 4.68 6.48
N VAL A 93 12.93 4.07 5.41
CA VAL A 93 14.31 3.60 5.32
C VAL A 93 15.21 4.59 4.58
N SER A 94 14.70 5.21 3.51
CA SER A 94 15.47 6.14 2.69
C SER A 94 14.60 7.25 2.12
N LEU A 95 15.22 8.41 1.88
CA LEU A 95 14.63 9.55 1.17
C LEU A 95 15.39 9.91 -0.11
N ASN A 96 16.43 9.13 -0.44
CA ASN A 96 17.30 9.38 -1.58
C ASN A 96 17.56 8.13 -2.44
N ALA A 97 16.65 7.15 -2.38
CA ALA A 97 16.75 5.95 -3.19
C ALA A 97 16.73 6.29 -4.69
N SER A 98 17.39 5.46 -5.49
CA SER A 98 17.36 5.53 -6.96
C SER A 98 16.78 4.22 -7.48
N VAL A 99 15.74 4.32 -8.29
CA VAL A 99 14.94 3.16 -8.74
C VAL A 99 14.82 3.21 -10.25
N THR A 100 15.05 2.08 -10.91
CA THR A 100 14.79 1.90 -12.34
C THR A 100 13.72 0.84 -12.51
N VAL A 101 12.65 1.20 -13.18
CA VAL A 101 11.51 0.35 -13.55
C VAL A 101 11.21 0.54 -15.04
N PRO A 102 10.34 -0.28 -15.67
CA PRO A 102 10.04 -0.14 -17.09
C PRO A 102 9.55 1.26 -17.48
N PHE A 103 8.83 1.97 -16.59
CA PHE A 103 8.39 3.34 -16.83
C PHE A 103 9.54 4.36 -16.87
N GLY A 104 10.67 4.10 -16.21
CA GLY A 104 11.85 4.98 -16.23
C GLY A 104 12.76 4.85 -15.01
N THR A 105 13.73 5.77 -14.92
CA THR A 105 14.65 5.88 -13.79
C THR A 105 14.33 7.12 -12.97
N PHE A 106 14.22 6.92 -11.66
CA PHE A 106 13.88 7.94 -10.67
C PHE A 106 14.99 8.05 -9.61
N THR A 107 15.13 9.25 -9.05
CA THR A 107 16.07 9.55 -7.95
C THR A 107 15.34 10.38 -6.92
N ASN A 108 15.88 10.44 -5.69
CA ASN A 108 15.20 11.08 -4.57
C ASN A 108 13.86 10.39 -4.22
N CYS A 109 13.83 9.06 -4.35
CA CYS A 109 12.67 8.27 -4.00
C CYS A 109 12.61 8.05 -2.48
N LEU A 110 11.40 8.08 -1.94
CA LEU A 110 11.07 7.55 -0.63
C LEU A 110 11.14 6.01 -0.72
N GLN A 111 11.77 5.38 0.26
CA GLN A 111 11.73 3.95 0.47
C GLN A 111 11.16 3.67 1.86
N THR A 112 10.15 2.81 1.92
CA THR A 112 9.58 2.26 3.15
C THR A 112 9.89 0.77 3.25
N GLU A 113 10.11 0.30 4.47
CA GLU A 113 10.02 -1.12 4.85
C GLU A 113 8.63 -1.34 5.42
N GLU A 114 7.90 -2.32 4.90
CA GLU A 114 6.51 -2.59 5.26
C GLU A 114 6.33 -4.03 5.73
N TRP A 115 5.50 -4.21 6.76
CA TRP A 115 5.24 -5.51 7.39
C TRP A 115 3.91 -5.49 8.15
N THR A 116 3.43 -6.67 8.50
CA THR A 116 2.27 -6.83 9.40
C THR A 116 2.61 -7.75 10.59
N PRO A 117 2.17 -7.42 11.82
CA PRO A 117 2.24 -8.34 12.95
C PRO A 117 1.50 -9.67 12.73
N LEU A 118 0.56 -9.71 11.78
CA LEU A 118 -0.24 -10.90 11.47
C LEU A 118 0.57 -11.97 10.71
N GLU A 119 1.61 -11.56 9.98
CA GLU A 119 2.47 -12.43 9.18
C GLU A 119 3.96 -12.24 9.52
N PRO A 120 4.43 -12.74 10.68
CA PRO A 120 5.82 -12.61 11.06
C PRO A 120 6.78 -13.28 10.07
N GLY A 121 7.85 -12.56 9.68
CA GLY A 121 8.85 -13.05 8.73
C GLY A 121 8.50 -12.77 7.26
N VAL A 122 7.46 -11.97 7.02
CA VAL A 122 7.15 -11.36 5.73
C VAL A 122 7.47 -9.86 5.82
N THR A 123 8.26 -9.36 4.88
CA THR A 123 8.63 -7.94 4.82
C THR A 123 8.92 -7.55 3.39
N GLU A 124 8.55 -6.33 3.02
CA GLU A 124 8.77 -5.76 1.69
C GLU A 124 9.32 -4.35 1.75
N TYR A 125 9.92 -3.91 0.64
CA TYR A 125 10.24 -2.52 0.40
C TYR A 125 9.30 -1.93 -0.64
N LYS A 126 8.73 -0.76 -0.34
CA LYS A 126 8.02 0.06 -1.32
C LYS A 126 8.81 1.33 -1.64
N TYR A 127 8.77 1.73 -2.90
CA TYR A 127 9.50 2.89 -3.39
C TYR A 127 8.57 3.87 -4.09
N TYR A 128 8.65 5.14 -3.70
CA TYR A 128 7.78 6.19 -4.21
C TYR A 128 8.58 7.37 -4.77
N ALA A 129 8.15 7.92 -5.91
CA ALA A 129 8.71 9.16 -6.47
C ALA A 129 7.76 10.36 -6.34
N PRO A 130 8.28 11.55 -6.01
CA PRO A 130 7.50 12.78 -6.02
C PRO A 130 6.82 13.04 -7.37
N GLY A 131 5.52 13.33 -7.34
CA GLY A 131 4.71 13.60 -8.53
C GLY A 131 4.34 12.36 -9.36
N VAL A 132 4.72 11.16 -8.91
CA VAL A 132 4.41 9.88 -9.57
C VAL A 132 3.63 8.97 -8.63
N GLY A 133 4.11 8.77 -7.40
CA GLY A 133 3.58 7.78 -6.48
C GLY A 133 4.42 6.51 -6.47
N LEU A 134 3.78 5.36 -6.29
CA LEU A 134 4.42 4.06 -6.17
C LEU A 134 5.14 3.67 -7.47
N LEU A 135 6.37 3.21 -7.32
CA LEU A 135 7.25 2.80 -8.42
C LEU A 135 7.53 1.30 -8.40
N LEU A 136 7.83 0.78 -7.22
CA LEU A 136 8.33 -0.58 -7.03
C LEU A 136 7.88 -1.08 -5.67
N GLU A 137 7.44 -2.32 -5.64
CA GLU A 137 7.26 -3.15 -4.44
C GLU A 137 8.16 -4.37 -4.60
N GLU A 138 8.91 -4.70 -3.56
CA GLU A 138 9.86 -5.80 -3.56
C GLU A 138 9.81 -6.51 -2.22
N GLN A 139 9.31 -7.75 -2.22
CA GLN A 139 9.36 -8.59 -1.05
C GLN A 139 10.81 -9.01 -0.78
N VAL A 140 11.28 -8.78 0.45
CA VAL A 140 12.67 -9.03 0.86
C VAL A 140 12.79 -10.13 1.92
N GLU A 141 11.69 -10.47 2.59
CA GLU A 141 11.57 -11.65 3.45
C GLU A 141 10.21 -12.32 3.23
N GLY A 142 10.16 -13.65 3.34
CA GLY A 142 8.92 -14.43 3.21
C GLY A 142 8.49 -14.79 1.78
N GLY A 143 9.21 -14.33 0.76
CA GLY A 143 8.90 -14.57 -0.66
C GLY A 143 9.84 -13.82 -1.60
N ASP A 144 9.47 -13.74 -2.88
CA ASP A 144 10.22 -13.07 -3.95
C ASP A 144 9.32 -12.24 -4.89
N ALA A 145 8.13 -11.85 -4.41
CA ALA A 145 7.19 -11.02 -5.16
C ALA A 145 7.78 -9.65 -5.50
N ARG A 146 7.44 -9.16 -6.71
CA ARG A 146 7.92 -7.87 -7.22
C ARG A 146 6.90 -7.24 -8.16
N VAL A 147 6.53 -5.99 -7.88
CA VAL A 147 5.61 -5.18 -8.69
C VAL A 147 6.33 -3.92 -9.17
N GLU A 148 6.25 -3.61 -10.46
CA GLU A 148 6.95 -2.46 -11.06
C GLU A 148 6.00 -1.57 -11.85
N LEU A 149 6.15 -0.25 -11.71
CA LEU A 149 5.42 0.71 -12.54
C LEU A 149 5.85 0.58 -14.01
N VAL A 150 4.89 0.24 -14.86
CA VAL A 150 5.10 0.08 -16.31
C VAL A 150 4.65 1.32 -17.09
N GLU A 151 3.49 1.88 -16.78
CA GLU A 151 2.91 3.02 -17.50
C GLU A 151 1.92 3.83 -16.66
N ILE A 152 1.64 5.07 -17.10
CA ILE A 152 0.59 5.95 -16.57
C ILE A 152 -0.25 6.44 -17.75
N ARG A 153 -1.58 6.40 -17.63
CA ARG A 153 -2.52 6.72 -18.71
C ARG A 153 -3.61 7.69 -18.29
#